data_AF-W6KY95-F1
#
_entry.id   AF-W6KY95-F1
#
_cell.length_a   1.000
_cell.length_b   1.000
_cell.length_c   1.000
_cell.angle_alpha   90.00
_cell.angle_beta   90.00
_cell.angle_gamma   90.00
#
_symmetry.space_group_name_H-M   'P 1'
#
loop_
_entity.id
_entity.type
_entity.pdbx_description
1 polymer ?
#
loop_
_entity_poly.entity_id
_entity_poly.type
_entity_poly.pdbx_seq_one_letter_code
_entity_poly.pdbx_strand_id
1 'polypeptide(L)'
;MQQPVKHQIQPIDSLTPFLGGKWWIRARVADKSDIRTWNKPTSQGKLFSFTLLDESSAIRATVFNDAVDTFEPLIENGQVYYFSGGQVKNANRRFSNVNNDYELTFDSNSEIMLARDGSSMTLPFQRYNFVPIELLKQREVGSLVDILAVVLLNGELTSITQKSTGRALIKRNVKVGDMTAAVEVTLWGDEAKTWTYDLGTVVALRHLKVGSFDGITLSTTFQTKIDANPADVVDVKKLAMWYVSTGGTNVPLLSSLGRGLGAGGGAGDESNRGRKYFSEILSEGIGRGAKPDYVDTRCVPIYMKQDSHWYDACPTCNKKVTAEGTQGDRFRCEKCDALVTPTQRYLISIHVSDNVSQMWLTLFNEAGTEFFGMSAPELKAFADKDPMFIAKLAQNRINRPILMRLRVKEESVPNALPGEESDRLRITAVRITEFMPIAGVSEDVRRRLALNLRAECDDLIKCISAYV
;
A
#
# COMPACT_ATOMS: atom_id res chain seq x y z
N MET A 1 29.09 4.23 -35.05
CA MET A 1 29.40 3.30 -33.95
C MET A 1 29.55 1.91 -34.53
N GLN A 2 30.61 1.19 -34.17
CA GLN A 2 30.87 -0.19 -34.63
C GLN A 2 30.13 -1.17 -33.70
N GLN A 3 29.51 -2.22 -34.25
CA GLN A 3 28.89 -3.27 -33.44
C GLN A 3 29.96 -4.00 -32.61
N PRO A 4 29.67 -4.37 -31.34
CA PRO A 4 30.62 -5.12 -30.52
C PRO A 4 30.87 -6.51 -31.11
N VAL A 5 32.12 -6.98 -31.04
CA VAL A 5 32.48 -8.34 -31.47
C VAL A 5 31.91 -9.34 -30.46
N LYS A 6 31.41 -10.51 -30.91
CA LYS A 6 30.71 -11.51 -30.04
C LYS A 6 31.43 -11.84 -28.73
N HIS A 7 32.76 -11.83 -28.68
CA HIS A 7 33.54 -12.14 -27.47
C HIS A 7 33.56 -11.02 -26.41
N GLN A 8 33.02 -9.84 -26.72
CA GLN A 8 32.90 -8.71 -25.79
C GLN A 8 31.53 -8.67 -25.08
N ILE A 9 30.57 -9.49 -25.52
CA ILE A 9 29.21 -9.53 -24.96
C ILE A 9 29.19 -10.47 -23.77
N GLN A 10 28.74 -9.97 -22.63
CA GLN A 10 28.61 -10.68 -21.38
C GLN A 10 27.13 -10.99 -21.06
N PRO A 11 26.85 -12.11 -20.36
CA PRO A 11 25.50 -12.39 -19.85
C PRO A 11 25.14 -11.44 -18.71
N ILE A 12 23.86 -11.09 -18.58
CA ILE A 12 23.33 -10.23 -17.52
C ILE A 12 23.71 -10.72 -16.13
N ASP A 13 23.66 -12.04 -15.87
CA ASP A 13 24.00 -12.61 -14.56
C ASP A 13 25.47 -12.43 -14.16
N SER A 14 26.36 -12.15 -15.12
CA SER A 14 27.76 -11.87 -14.80
C SER A 14 28.01 -10.42 -14.37
N LEU A 15 27.03 -9.52 -14.53
CA LEU A 15 27.17 -8.13 -14.18
C LEU A 15 27.27 -7.94 -12.67
N THR A 16 28.30 -7.21 -12.25
CA THR A 16 28.56 -6.84 -10.86
C THR A 16 29.06 -5.39 -10.80
N PRO A 17 28.91 -4.69 -9.66
CA PRO A 17 29.41 -3.32 -9.49
C PRO A 17 30.93 -3.16 -9.72
N PHE A 18 31.69 -4.25 -9.68
CA PHE A 18 33.16 -4.22 -9.78
C PHE A 18 33.70 -4.30 -11.21
N LEU A 19 32.85 -4.58 -12.20
CA LEU A 19 33.26 -4.73 -13.61
C LEU A 19 33.67 -3.42 -14.30
N GLY A 20 33.49 -2.27 -13.64
CA GLY A 20 33.68 -0.95 -14.26
C GLY A 20 32.67 -0.70 -15.40
N GLY A 21 32.86 0.37 -16.17
CA GLY A 21 31.96 0.74 -17.28
C GLY A 21 32.27 0.06 -18.63
N LYS A 22 33.19 -0.91 -18.67
CA LYS A 22 33.65 -1.56 -19.91
C LYS A 22 33.04 -2.94 -20.09
N TRP A 23 31.73 -2.99 -20.29
CA TRP A 23 31.00 -4.23 -20.59
C TRP A 23 29.99 -3.98 -21.71
N TRP A 24 29.64 -5.04 -22.42
CA TRP A 24 28.55 -5.04 -23.38
C TRP A 24 27.58 -6.14 -23.00
N ILE A 25 26.28 -5.84 -23.01
CA ILE A 25 25.23 -6.86 -22.96
C ILE A 25 24.36 -6.77 -24.19
N ARG A 26 23.75 -7.90 -24.54
CA ARG A 26 22.76 -7.99 -25.62
C ARG A 26 21.46 -8.50 -25.00
N ALA A 27 20.45 -7.64 -24.97
CA ALA A 27 19.22 -7.94 -24.25
C ALA A 27 17.98 -7.46 -24.99
N ARG A 28 16.88 -8.20 -24.82
CA ARG A 28 15.54 -7.80 -25.23
C ARG A 28 14.94 -6.87 -24.19
N VAL A 29 14.29 -5.81 -24.64
CA VAL A 29 13.51 -4.92 -23.78
C VAL A 29 12.13 -5.55 -23.58
N ALA A 30 11.78 -5.91 -22.34
CA ALA A 30 10.54 -6.63 -22.04
C ALA A 30 9.40 -5.70 -21.59
N ASP A 31 9.70 -4.73 -20.74
CA ASP A 31 8.73 -3.82 -20.15
C ASP A 31 9.35 -2.43 -19.97
N LYS A 32 8.86 -1.43 -20.69
CA LYS A 32 9.30 -0.02 -20.66
C LYS A 32 8.23 0.82 -19.98
N SER A 33 8.62 1.57 -18.96
CA SER A 33 7.74 2.47 -18.23
C SER A 33 7.57 3.81 -18.95
N ASP A 34 6.47 4.49 -18.64
CA ASP A 34 6.31 5.91 -18.96
C ASP A 34 7.40 6.76 -18.27
N ILE A 35 7.63 7.97 -18.81
CA ILE A 35 8.50 8.96 -18.20
C ILE A 35 7.87 9.46 -16.91
N ARG A 36 8.60 9.34 -15.81
CA ARG A 36 8.24 9.87 -14.49
C ARG A 36 9.10 11.07 -14.17
N THR A 37 8.47 12.13 -13.69
CA THR A 37 9.16 13.35 -13.23
C THR A 37 9.14 13.42 -11.71
N TRP A 38 10.21 13.94 -11.11
CA TRP A 38 10.21 14.34 -9.70
C TRP A 38 10.57 15.81 -9.57
N ASN A 39 9.98 16.46 -8.57
CA ASN A 39 10.29 17.82 -8.19
C ASN A 39 10.45 17.87 -6.67
N LYS A 40 11.70 17.94 -6.21
CA LYS A 40 12.08 18.12 -4.81
C LYS A 40 12.65 19.54 -4.64
N PRO A 41 12.55 20.14 -3.45
CA PRO A 41 13.10 21.49 -3.20
C PRO A 41 14.57 21.67 -3.62
N THR A 42 15.35 20.57 -3.59
CA THR A 42 16.78 20.56 -3.91
C THR A 42 17.11 19.95 -5.29
N SER A 43 16.17 19.28 -5.94
CA SER A 43 16.42 18.62 -7.23
C SER A 43 15.14 18.34 -8.00
N GLN A 44 15.17 18.62 -9.29
CA GLN A 44 14.12 18.20 -10.22
C GLN A 44 14.74 17.34 -11.32
N GLY A 45 13.95 16.45 -11.90
CA GLY A 45 14.41 15.64 -13.01
C GLY A 45 13.35 14.68 -13.52
N LYS A 46 13.77 13.86 -14.48
CA LYS A 46 12.92 12.86 -15.11
C LYS A 46 13.66 11.54 -15.27
N LEU A 47 12.93 10.45 -15.26
CA LEU A 47 13.45 9.12 -15.49
C LEU A 47 12.43 8.28 -16.25
N PHE A 48 12.92 7.27 -16.95
CA PHE A 48 12.12 6.11 -17.29
C PHE A 48 12.94 4.86 -17.02
N SER A 49 12.26 3.74 -16.86
CA SER A 49 12.89 2.47 -16.56
C SER A 49 12.38 1.39 -17.48
N PHE A 50 13.20 0.39 -17.72
CA PHE A 50 12.80 -0.77 -18.49
C PHE A 50 13.45 -2.05 -17.98
N THR A 51 12.83 -3.19 -18.27
CA THR A 51 13.37 -4.51 -17.96
C THR A 51 14.11 -5.06 -19.17
N LEU A 52 15.36 -5.44 -18.96
CA LEU A 52 16.22 -6.12 -19.93
C LEU A 52 16.23 -7.61 -19.65
N LEU A 53 16.24 -8.40 -20.71
CA LEU A 53 16.24 -9.85 -20.64
C LEU A 53 17.21 -10.45 -21.65
N ASP A 54 18.05 -11.38 -21.18
CA ASP A 54 18.87 -12.23 -22.03
C ASP A 54 18.63 -13.73 -21.71
N GLU A 55 19.50 -14.60 -22.22
CA GLU A 55 19.43 -16.06 -21.96
C GLU A 55 19.76 -16.45 -20.51
N SER A 56 20.44 -15.56 -19.77
CA SER A 56 20.86 -15.81 -18.39
C SER A 56 19.84 -15.33 -17.38
N SER A 57 19.37 -14.08 -17.52
CA SER A 57 18.63 -13.40 -16.45
C SER A 57 17.91 -12.16 -16.94
N ALA A 58 17.06 -11.62 -16.06
CA ALA A 58 16.42 -10.33 -16.24
C ALA A 58 17.12 -9.30 -15.34
N ILE A 59 17.26 -8.06 -15.82
CA ILE A 59 17.78 -6.95 -15.02
C ILE A 59 16.99 -5.67 -15.31
N ARG A 60 16.71 -4.88 -14.27
CA ARG A 60 16.08 -3.57 -14.45
C ARG A 60 17.14 -2.54 -14.83
N ALA A 61 16.81 -1.70 -15.80
CA ALA A 61 17.58 -0.52 -16.16
C ALA A 61 16.77 0.76 -15.95
N THR A 62 17.44 1.84 -15.55
CA THR A 62 16.84 3.17 -15.39
C THR A 62 17.69 4.21 -16.10
N VAL A 63 17.05 5.13 -16.82
CA VAL A 63 17.68 6.25 -17.50
C VAL A 63 17.23 7.53 -16.82
N PHE A 64 18.16 8.45 -16.53
CA PHE A 64 17.87 9.71 -15.84
C PHE A 64 18.16 10.94 -16.71
N ASN A 65 17.39 12.00 -16.48
CA ASN A 65 17.60 13.37 -16.96
C ASN A 65 17.78 13.45 -18.49
N ASP A 66 18.87 14.07 -18.95
CA ASP A 66 19.12 14.37 -20.36
C ASP A 66 19.21 13.11 -21.23
N ALA A 67 19.65 11.99 -20.63
CA ALA A 67 19.69 10.70 -21.31
C ALA A 67 18.29 10.16 -21.64
N VAL A 68 17.25 10.61 -20.94
CA VAL A 68 15.85 10.25 -21.24
C VAL A 68 15.46 10.76 -22.62
N ASP A 69 15.78 12.02 -22.94
CA ASP A 69 15.42 12.60 -24.25
C ASP A 69 16.12 11.90 -25.40
N THR A 70 17.29 11.31 -25.14
CA THR A 70 18.09 10.60 -26.16
C THR A 70 17.61 9.17 -26.34
N PHE A 71 17.44 8.42 -25.25
CA PHE A 71 17.21 6.97 -25.33
C PHE A 71 15.74 6.55 -25.31
N GLU A 72 14.85 7.36 -24.74
CA GLU A 72 13.43 6.99 -24.68
C GLU A 72 12.84 6.77 -26.08
N PRO A 73 13.05 7.65 -27.08
CA PRO A 73 12.50 7.45 -28.43
C PRO A 73 13.13 6.27 -29.18
N LEU A 74 14.33 5.83 -28.78
CA LEU A 74 15.07 4.76 -29.45
C LEU A 74 14.68 3.36 -28.94
N ILE A 75 14.18 3.28 -27.71
CA ILE A 75 13.91 2.02 -27.02
C ILE A 75 12.44 1.64 -27.15
N GLU A 76 12.21 0.48 -27.78
CA GLU A 76 10.89 -0.10 -28.01
C GLU A 76 10.77 -1.47 -27.32
N ASN A 77 9.58 -1.75 -26.76
CA ASN A 77 9.29 -3.05 -26.17
C ASN A 77 9.35 -4.17 -27.22
N GLY A 78 9.94 -5.31 -26.84
CA GLY A 78 10.10 -6.50 -27.67
C GLY A 78 11.35 -6.50 -28.56
N GLN A 79 11.98 -5.34 -28.78
CA GLN A 79 13.19 -5.21 -29.59
C GLN A 79 14.46 -5.60 -28.80
N VAL A 80 15.50 -5.98 -29.52
CA VAL A 80 16.80 -6.38 -28.96
C VAL A 80 17.82 -5.28 -29.21
N TYR A 81 18.60 -4.94 -28.20
CA TYR A 81 19.62 -3.91 -28.27
C TYR A 81 20.94 -4.40 -27.66
N TYR A 82 22.02 -3.76 -28.07
CA TYR A 82 23.31 -3.78 -27.39
C TYR A 82 23.38 -2.60 -26.43
N PHE A 83 23.79 -2.84 -25.19
CA PHE A 83 23.97 -1.82 -24.16
C PHE A 83 25.40 -1.83 -23.63
N SER A 84 25.96 -0.65 -23.41
CA SER A 84 27.28 -0.44 -22.79
C SER A 84 27.35 0.87 -22.00
N GLY A 85 28.38 1.02 -21.16
CA GLY A 85 28.69 2.26 -20.44
C GLY A 85 27.82 2.56 -19.20
N GLY A 86 26.87 1.68 -18.86
CA GLY A 86 26.00 1.83 -17.69
C GLY A 86 26.69 1.54 -16.35
N GLN A 87 26.12 2.07 -15.28
CA GLN A 87 26.52 1.77 -13.90
C GLN A 87 25.69 0.61 -13.33
N VAL A 88 26.36 -0.42 -12.80
CA VAL A 88 25.72 -1.53 -12.09
C VAL A 88 25.65 -1.17 -10.60
N LYS A 89 24.44 -1.17 -10.03
CA LYS A 89 24.18 -0.87 -8.61
C LYS A 89 23.36 -1.99 -7.98
N ASN A 90 23.33 -2.06 -6.66
CA ASN A 90 22.41 -2.96 -5.96
C ASN A 90 20.96 -2.59 -6.28
N ALA A 91 20.15 -3.59 -6.63
CA ALA A 91 18.76 -3.40 -6.98
C ALA A 91 17.96 -2.87 -5.79
N ASN A 92 17.19 -1.81 -6.02
CA ASN A 92 16.24 -1.37 -5.01
C ASN A 92 14.98 -2.23 -5.09
N ARG A 93 14.95 -3.32 -4.31
CA ARG A 93 13.84 -4.30 -4.29
C ARG A 93 12.48 -3.69 -3.91
N ARG A 94 12.45 -2.48 -3.33
CA ARG A 94 11.19 -1.75 -3.07
C ARG A 94 10.50 -1.34 -4.37
N PHE A 95 11.27 -1.02 -5.40
CA PHE A 95 10.76 -0.52 -6.68
C PHE A 95 10.92 -1.54 -7.81
N SER A 96 11.92 -2.42 -7.77
CA SER A 96 12.18 -3.41 -8.82
C SER A 96 11.21 -4.60 -8.76
N ASN A 97 10.60 -4.91 -9.90
CA ASN A 97 9.82 -6.13 -10.06
C ASN A 97 10.69 -7.33 -10.45
N VAL A 98 11.95 -7.09 -10.86
CA VAL A 98 12.85 -8.11 -11.39
C VAL A 98 13.61 -8.80 -10.25
N ASN A 99 13.68 -10.13 -10.28
CA ASN A 99 14.43 -10.93 -9.31
C ASN A 99 15.93 -10.94 -9.65
N ASN A 100 16.59 -9.79 -9.52
CA ASN A 100 18.03 -9.62 -9.68
C ASN A 100 18.57 -8.78 -8.51
N ASP A 101 19.76 -9.13 -8.01
CA ASP A 101 20.41 -8.41 -6.91
C ASP A 101 21.00 -7.06 -7.36
N TYR A 102 21.12 -6.86 -8.67
CA TYR A 102 21.63 -5.64 -9.28
C TYR A 102 20.63 -4.99 -10.24
N GLU A 103 20.83 -3.69 -10.46
CA GLU A 103 20.12 -2.88 -11.46
C GLU A 103 21.10 -2.00 -12.22
N LEU A 104 20.72 -1.60 -13.43
CA LEU A 104 21.50 -0.75 -14.31
C LEU A 104 21.01 0.68 -14.27
N THR A 105 21.96 1.62 -14.30
CA THR A 105 21.69 3.03 -14.56
C THR A 105 22.44 3.46 -15.81
N PHE A 106 21.71 4.01 -16.78
CA PHE A 106 22.31 4.60 -17.98
C PHE A 106 22.25 6.14 -17.91
N ASP A 107 23.29 6.76 -18.43
CA ASP A 107 23.48 8.19 -18.53
C ASP A 107 23.86 8.59 -19.96
N SER A 108 24.15 9.87 -20.20
CA SER A 108 24.48 10.38 -21.54
C SER A 108 25.77 9.80 -22.13
N ASN A 109 26.60 9.12 -21.34
CA ASN A 109 27.83 8.46 -21.80
C ASN A 109 27.60 6.99 -22.17
N SER A 110 26.39 6.47 -21.94
CA SER A 110 26.04 5.09 -22.25
C SER A 110 25.82 4.90 -23.75
N GLU A 111 26.09 3.70 -24.26
CA GLU A 111 25.86 3.36 -25.66
C GLU A 111 24.71 2.36 -25.77
N ILE A 112 23.67 2.71 -26.54
CA ILE A 112 22.50 1.86 -26.79
C ILE A 112 22.29 1.76 -28.29
N MET A 113 22.36 0.55 -28.84
CA MET A 113 22.29 0.31 -30.29
C MET A 113 21.32 -0.83 -30.61
N LEU A 114 20.39 -0.60 -31.54
CA LEU A 114 19.46 -1.63 -32.00
C LEU A 114 20.22 -2.80 -32.65
N ALA A 115 19.96 -4.02 -32.18
CA ALA A 115 20.55 -5.24 -32.70
C ALA A 115 19.76 -5.71 -33.93
N ARG A 116 20.33 -5.51 -35.12
CA ARG A 116 19.71 -5.87 -36.41
C ARG A 116 20.07 -7.29 -36.88
N ASP A 117 20.67 -8.11 -36.02
CA ASP A 117 21.16 -9.44 -36.36
C ASP A 117 20.05 -10.51 -36.25
N GLY A 118 20.09 -11.54 -37.13
CA GLY A 118 19.09 -12.62 -37.16
C GLY A 118 19.02 -13.48 -35.90
N SER A 119 20.01 -13.34 -35.01
CA SER A 119 20.05 -13.96 -33.68
C SER A 119 19.08 -13.30 -32.67
N SER A 120 18.30 -12.29 -33.05
CA SER A 120 17.30 -11.66 -32.16
C SER A 120 16.08 -12.55 -31.88
N MET A 121 15.90 -13.63 -32.66
CA MET A 121 14.90 -14.66 -32.41
C MET A 121 15.26 -15.64 -31.28
N THR A 122 16.53 -15.74 -30.86
CA THR A 122 16.96 -16.73 -29.85
C THR A 122 16.81 -16.25 -28.42
N LEU A 123 16.78 -14.92 -28.19
CA LEU A 123 16.59 -14.38 -26.85
C LEU A 123 15.14 -14.63 -26.39
N PRO A 124 14.93 -15.02 -25.12
CA PRO A 124 13.59 -15.32 -24.63
C PRO A 124 12.66 -14.11 -24.73
N PHE A 125 11.36 -14.36 -24.82
CA PHE A 125 10.32 -13.36 -24.59
C PHE A 125 9.80 -13.60 -23.17
N GLN A 126 10.32 -12.90 -22.17
CA GLN A 126 9.74 -12.93 -20.82
C GLN A 126 8.40 -12.20 -20.88
N ARG A 127 7.32 -12.95 -21.10
CA ARG A 127 5.97 -12.41 -21.22
C ARG A 127 5.38 -11.98 -19.88
N TYR A 128 5.83 -12.61 -18.78
CA TYR A 128 5.31 -12.40 -17.43
C TYR A 128 6.44 -12.31 -16.41
N ASN A 129 6.25 -11.47 -15.40
CA ASN A 129 7.14 -11.40 -14.25
C ASN A 129 6.37 -11.60 -12.94
N PHE A 130 5.96 -12.85 -12.71
CA PHE A 130 5.03 -13.18 -11.63
C PHE A 130 5.64 -12.97 -10.24
N VAL A 131 4.87 -12.31 -9.38
CA VAL A 131 5.16 -12.16 -7.96
C VAL A 131 4.22 -13.10 -7.18
N PRO A 132 4.76 -13.97 -6.30
CA PRO A 132 3.93 -14.76 -5.37
C PRO A 132 3.01 -13.86 -4.55
N ILE A 133 1.75 -14.27 -4.36
CA ILE A 133 0.73 -13.41 -3.76
C ILE A 133 1.13 -13.02 -2.33
N GLU A 134 1.75 -13.90 -1.55
CA GLU A 134 2.19 -13.58 -0.19
C GLU A 134 3.17 -12.39 -0.12
N LEU A 135 4.00 -12.22 -1.16
CA LEU A 135 5.04 -11.18 -1.22
C LEU A 135 4.46 -9.79 -1.54
N LEU A 136 3.17 -9.71 -1.88
CA LEU A 136 2.48 -8.43 -2.06
C LEU A 136 2.49 -7.58 -0.78
N LYS A 137 2.68 -8.20 0.41
CA LYS A 137 2.86 -7.48 1.70
C LYS A 137 4.07 -6.56 1.73
N GLN A 138 5.06 -6.86 0.90
CA GLN A 138 6.33 -6.13 0.83
C GLN A 138 6.32 -5.13 -0.33
N ARG A 139 5.29 -5.14 -1.16
CA ARG A 139 5.16 -4.26 -2.33
C ARG A 139 4.56 -2.92 -1.93
N GLU A 140 5.06 -1.85 -2.54
CA GLU A 140 4.55 -0.51 -2.30
C GLU A 140 3.16 -0.33 -2.90
N VAL A 141 2.28 0.35 -2.18
CA VAL A 141 0.96 0.74 -2.67
C VAL A 141 1.13 1.61 -3.92
N GLY A 142 0.44 1.26 -4.99
CA GLY A 142 0.55 1.92 -6.29
C GLY A 142 1.56 1.32 -7.24
N SER A 143 2.42 0.39 -6.80
CA SER A 143 3.28 -0.38 -7.69
C SER A 143 2.46 -1.30 -8.60
N LEU A 144 3.02 -1.64 -9.76
CA LEU A 144 2.41 -2.58 -10.72
C LEU A 144 3.05 -3.96 -10.57
N VAL A 145 2.26 -5.01 -10.58
CA VAL A 145 2.70 -6.40 -10.44
C VAL A 145 2.00 -7.31 -11.43
N ASP A 146 2.66 -8.42 -11.76
CA ASP A 146 2.05 -9.53 -12.47
C ASP A 146 1.83 -10.69 -11.49
N ILE A 147 0.71 -11.38 -11.59
CA ILE A 147 0.43 -12.57 -10.77
C ILE A 147 -0.08 -13.72 -11.63
N LEU A 148 0.24 -14.95 -11.20
CA LEU A 148 -0.36 -16.17 -11.71
C LEU A 148 -1.22 -16.75 -10.59
N ALA A 149 -2.53 -16.82 -10.80
CA ALA A 149 -3.46 -17.18 -9.74
C ALA A 149 -4.62 -18.03 -10.27
N VAL A 150 -5.24 -18.81 -9.40
CA VAL A 150 -6.50 -19.51 -9.68
C VAL A 150 -7.66 -18.64 -9.23
N VAL A 151 -8.73 -18.59 -10.02
CA VAL A 151 -9.99 -17.93 -9.65
C VAL A 151 -10.68 -18.72 -8.55
N LEU A 152 -10.85 -18.10 -7.38
CA LEU A 152 -11.44 -18.72 -6.19
C LEU A 152 -12.88 -18.28 -5.95
N LEU A 153 -13.22 -17.04 -6.31
CA LEU A 153 -14.58 -16.51 -6.16
C LEU A 153 -14.84 -15.40 -7.20
N ASN A 154 -16.01 -15.44 -7.82
CA ASN A 154 -16.49 -14.38 -8.70
C ASN A 154 -17.57 -13.57 -8.00
N GLY A 155 -17.35 -12.26 -7.85
CA GLY A 155 -18.38 -11.34 -7.37
C GLY A 155 -19.29 -10.87 -8.50
N GLU A 156 -20.41 -10.26 -8.10
CA GLU A 156 -21.38 -9.70 -9.04
C GLU A 156 -20.88 -8.40 -9.69
N LEU A 157 -21.43 -8.08 -10.86
CA LEU A 157 -21.17 -6.80 -11.51
C LEU A 157 -21.94 -5.70 -10.77
N THR A 158 -21.23 -4.68 -10.33
CA THR A 158 -21.79 -3.53 -9.60
C THR A 158 -21.48 -2.23 -10.33
N SER A 159 -22.27 -1.19 -10.09
CA SER A 159 -22.01 0.15 -10.62
C SER A 159 -21.88 1.14 -9.48
N ILE A 160 -20.84 1.97 -9.54
CA ILE A 160 -20.55 3.01 -8.56
C ILE A 160 -20.57 4.34 -9.29
N THR A 161 -21.38 5.29 -8.81
CA THR A 161 -21.39 6.64 -9.37
C THR A 161 -20.28 7.47 -8.72
N GLN A 162 -19.34 7.96 -9.52
CA GLN A 162 -18.23 8.79 -9.06
C GLN A 162 -18.78 10.17 -8.64
N LYS A 163 -18.74 10.47 -7.33
CA LYS A 163 -19.32 11.71 -6.76
C LYS A 163 -18.76 13.02 -7.35
N SER A 164 -17.54 13.01 -7.89
CA SER A 164 -16.88 14.20 -8.44
C SER A 164 -17.25 14.51 -9.90
N THR A 165 -17.57 13.48 -10.69
CA THR A 165 -17.81 13.62 -12.15
C THR A 165 -19.23 13.22 -12.55
N GLY A 166 -19.99 12.60 -11.63
CA GLY A 166 -21.29 12.00 -11.91
C GLY A 166 -21.23 10.74 -12.78
N ARG A 167 -20.04 10.29 -13.18
CA ARG A 167 -19.88 9.16 -14.11
C ARG A 167 -20.10 7.84 -13.37
N ALA A 168 -20.93 6.98 -13.95
CA ALA A 168 -21.08 5.60 -13.50
C ALA A 168 -19.84 4.77 -13.90
N LEU A 169 -19.17 4.19 -12.91
CA LEU A 169 -18.05 3.28 -13.05
C LEU A 169 -18.54 1.86 -12.75
N ILE A 170 -18.36 0.96 -13.71
CA ILE A 170 -18.70 -0.45 -13.56
C ILE A 170 -17.52 -1.16 -12.88
N LYS A 171 -17.82 -1.97 -11.88
CA LYS A 171 -16.84 -2.68 -11.05
C LYS A 171 -17.28 -4.11 -10.79
N ARG A 172 -16.33 -5.04 -10.75
CA ARG A 172 -16.52 -6.42 -10.28
C ARG A 172 -15.36 -6.80 -9.38
N ASN A 173 -15.65 -7.39 -8.22
CA ASN A 173 -14.63 -7.93 -7.33
C ASN A 173 -14.49 -9.43 -7.54
N VAL A 174 -13.26 -9.91 -7.71
CA VAL A 174 -12.96 -11.34 -7.82
C VAL A 174 -11.88 -11.71 -6.80
N LYS A 175 -11.97 -12.91 -6.24
CA LYS A 175 -10.94 -13.46 -5.37
C LYS A 175 -10.10 -14.43 -6.18
N VAL A 176 -8.79 -14.23 -6.16
CA VAL A 176 -7.83 -15.12 -6.79
C VAL A 176 -6.81 -15.58 -5.75
N GLY A 177 -6.18 -16.72 -5.97
CA GLY A 177 -5.15 -17.21 -5.05
C GLY A 177 -4.14 -18.12 -5.70
N ASP A 178 -3.00 -18.25 -5.05
CA ASP A 178 -1.93 -19.18 -5.40
C ASP A 178 -1.62 -20.10 -4.21
N MET A 179 -0.55 -20.89 -4.31
CA MET A 179 -0.12 -21.79 -3.23
C MET A 179 0.33 -21.06 -1.95
N THR A 180 0.50 -19.74 -2.00
CA THR A 180 1.06 -18.92 -0.91
C THR A 180 0.00 -18.09 -0.19
N ALA A 181 -0.93 -17.47 -0.92
CA ALA A 181 -1.95 -16.58 -0.38
C ALA A 181 -3.11 -16.38 -1.37
N ALA A 182 -4.21 -15.82 -0.87
CA ALA A 182 -5.32 -15.32 -1.69
C ALA A 182 -5.43 -13.80 -1.58
N VAL A 183 -5.94 -13.15 -2.62
CA VAL A 183 -6.11 -11.69 -2.69
C VAL A 183 -7.37 -11.32 -3.48
N GLU A 184 -7.98 -10.19 -3.13
CA GLU A 184 -9.10 -9.63 -3.90
C GLU A 184 -8.57 -8.70 -5.00
N VAL A 185 -9.07 -8.92 -6.22
CA VAL A 185 -8.80 -8.11 -7.40
C VAL A 185 -10.07 -7.34 -7.76
N THR A 186 -9.98 -6.01 -7.77
CA THR A 186 -11.02 -5.14 -8.31
C THR A 186 -10.82 -4.98 -9.81
N LEU A 187 -11.79 -5.46 -10.60
CA LEU A 187 -11.89 -5.24 -12.03
C LEU A 187 -12.75 -4.00 -12.29
N TRP A 188 -12.32 -3.17 -13.24
CA TRP A 188 -13.05 -1.97 -13.66
C TRP A 188 -13.50 -2.04 -15.11
N GLY A 189 -14.50 -1.23 -15.46
CA GLY A 189 -14.81 -0.92 -16.85
C GLY A 189 -15.12 -2.15 -17.70
N ASP A 190 -14.33 -2.37 -18.74
CA ASP A 190 -14.55 -3.47 -19.67
C ASP A 190 -14.02 -4.79 -19.14
N GLU A 191 -12.90 -4.80 -18.40
CA GLU A 191 -12.41 -6.01 -17.71
C GLU A 191 -13.46 -6.56 -16.73
N ALA A 192 -14.20 -5.67 -16.06
CA ALA A 192 -15.30 -6.07 -15.18
C ALA A 192 -16.44 -6.76 -15.95
N LYS A 193 -16.81 -6.26 -17.13
CA LYS A 193 -17.91 -6.79 -17.95
C LYS A 193 -17.54 -8.08 -18.65
N THR A 194 -16.32 -8.16 -19.20
CA THR A 194 -15.84 -9.28 -20.01
C THR A 194 -15.31 -10.43 -19.19
N TRP A 195 -15.18 -10.27 -17.86
CA TRP A 195 -14.81 -11.36 -16.97
C TRP A 195 -15.85 -12.49 -17.00
N THR A 196 -15.48 -13.62 -17.61
CA THR A 196 -16.29 -14.83 -17.74
C THR A 196 -15.54 -16.09 -17.30
N TYR A 197 -14.46 -15.94 -16.52
CA TYR A 197 -13.64 -17.07 -16.10
C TYR A 197 -14.27 -17.79 -14.92
N ASP A 198 -14.44 -19.11 -15.05
CA ASP A 198 -15.02 -19.96 -14.00
C ASP A 198 -14.06 -20.20 -12.84
N LEU A 199 -14.61 -20.61 -11.70
CA LEU A 199 -13.82 -21.03 -10.54
C LEU A 199 -12.87 -22.17 -10.93
N GLY A 200 -11.64 -22.12 -10.43
CA GLY A 200 -10.59 -23.08 -10.80
C GLY A 200 -9.81 -22.73 -12.07
N THR A 201 -10.23 -21.73 -12.85
CA THR A 201 -9.47 -21.24 -13.99
C THR A 201 -8.15 -20.62 -13.52
N VAL A 202 -7.02 -21.00 -14.13
CA VAL A 202 -5.75 -20.34 -13.89
C VAL A 202 -5.66 -19.11 -14.80
N VAL A 203 -5.42 -17.95 -14.20
CA VAL A 203 -5.32 -16.66 -14.88
C VAL A 203 -3.96 -16.03 -14.62
N ALA A 204 -3.30 -15.59 -15.68
CA ALA A 204 -2.14 -14.72 -15.61
C ALA A 204 -2.62 -13.28 -15.79
N LEU A 205 -2.48 -12.46 -14.74
CA LEU A 205 -2.85 -11.05 -14.77
C LEU A 205 -1.60 -10.20 -14.76
N ARG A 206 -1.51 -9.25 -15.69
CA ARG A 206 -0.37 -8.33 -15.81
C ARG A 206 -0.74 -6.91 -15.47
N HIS A 207 0.25 -6.15 -15.00
CA HIS A 207 0.13 -4.72 -14.69
C HIS A 207 -1.05 -4.41 -13.74
N LEU A 208 -1.24 -5.25 -12.71
CA LEU A 208 -2.19 -4.98 -11.64
C LEU A 208 -1.59 -3.97 -10.66
N LYS A 209 -2.38 -2.97 -10.27
CA LYS A 209 -1.97 -1.99 -9.27
C LYS A 209 -2.18 -2.53 -7.86
N VAL A 210 -1.14 -2.49 -7.03
CA VAL A 210 -1.22 -2.83 -5.61
C VAL A 210 -1.97 -1.74 -4.83
N GLY A 211 -2.97 -2.14 -4.06
CA GLY A 211 -3.78 -1.30 -3.19
C GLY A 211 -3.74 -1.77 -1.74
N SER A 212 -4.18 -0.91 -0.82
CA SER A 212 -4.16 -1.15 0.63
C SER A 212 -5.54 -0.98 1.29
N PHE A 213 -6.60 -1.07 0.49
CA PHE A 213 -7.99 -1.04 0.96
C PHE A 213 -8.28 -2.35 1.70
N ASP A 214 -8.62 -2.23 3.00
CA ASP A 214 -8.92 -3.33 3.92
C ASP A 214 -7.96 -4.54 3.85
N GLY A 215 -6.65 -4.28 3.94
CA GLY A 215 -5.59 -5.27 3.77
C GLY A 215 -4.78 -4.96 2.52
N ILE A 216 -4.44 -5.98 1.74
CA ILE A 216 -3.81 -5.81 0.42
C ILE A 216 -4.81 -6.21 -0.64
N THR A 217 -4.96 -5.35 -1.64
CA THR A 217 -5.85 -5.54 -2.78
C THR A 217 -5.09 -5.32 -4.07
N LEU A 218 -5.62 -5.86 -5.16
CA LEU A 218 -5.13 -5.54 -6.50
C LEU A 218 -6.25 -4.85 -7.29
N SER A 219 -5.89 -3.98 -8.21
CA SER A 219 -6.85 -3.33 -9.10
C SER A 219 -6.36 -3.37 -10.54
N THR A 220 -7.27 -3.59 -11.48
CA THR A 220 -6.94 -3.44 -12.89
C THR A 220 -6.64 -1.98 -13.23
N THR A 221 -5.75 -1.81 -14.20
CA THR A 221 -5.41 -0.53 -14.84
C THR A 221 -5.72 -0.63 -16.33
N PHE A 222 -5.62 0.49 -17.06
CA PHE A 222 -5.79 0.50 -18.53
C PHE A 222 -4.74 -0.34 -19.28
N GLN A 223 -3.64 -0.72 -18.62
CA GLN A 223 -2.57 -1.56 -19.17
C GLN A 223 -2.78 -3.04 -18.82
N THR A 224 -3.77 -3.36 -17.98
CA THR A 224 -3.96 -4.73 -17.50
C THR A 224 -4.28 -5.67 -18.66
N LYS A 225 -3.59 -6.80 -18.70
CA LYS A 225 -3.86 -7.90 -19.62
C LYS A 225 -4.10 -9.16 -18.83
N ILE A 226 -5.11 -9.93 -19.24
CA ILE A 226 -5.55 -11.14 -18.56
C ILE A 226 -5.50 -12.27 -19.57
N ASP A 227 -4.67 -13.27 -19.29
CA ASP A 227 -4.49 -14.46 -20.12
C ASP A 227 -4.99 -15.68 -19.31
N ALA A 228 -6.01 -16.38 -19.82
CA ALA A 228 -6.55 -17.58 -19.18
C ALA A 228 -5.85 -18.84 -19.69
N ASN A 229 -5.44 -19.70 -18.75
CA ASN A 229 -4.72 -20.94 -18.99
C ASN A 229 -3.57 -20.79 -20.02
N PRO A 230 -2.62 -19.87 -19.82
CA PRO A 230 -1.55 -19.62 -20.78
C PRO A 230 -0.68 -20.88 -20.94
N ALA A 231 -0.69 -21.47 -22.15
CA ALA A 231 -0.02 -22.74 -22.43
C ALA A 231 1.52 -22.67 -22.36
N ASP A 232 2.08 -21.46 -22.47
CA ASP A 232 3.49 -21.12 -22.39
C ASP A 232 4.02 -21.00 -20.95
N VAL A 233 3.14 -21.02 -19.94
CA VAL A 233 3.53 -20.87 -18.53
C VAL A 233 3.57 -22.23 -17.83
N VAL A 234 4.78 -22.66 -17.44
CA VAL A 234 5.05 -23.99 -16.84
C VAL A 234 4.25 -24.22 -15.56
N ASP A 235 4.09 -23.17 -14.73
CA ASP A 235 3.43 -23.26 -13.42
C ASP A 235 1.90 -23.37 -13.49
N VAL A 236 1.27 -23.21 -14.66
CA VAL A 236 -0.19 -23.33 -14.81
C VAL A 236 -0.68 -24.70 -14.37
N LYS A 237 0.00 -25.77 -14.81
CA LYS A 237 -0.37 -27.14 -14.43
C LYS A 237 -0.21 -27.37 -12.92
N LYS A 238 0.87 -26.84 -12.34
CA LYS A 238 1.15 -26.93 -10.91
C LYS A 238 0.06 -26.26 -10.09
N LEU A 239 -0.36 -25.06 -10.48
CA LEU A 239 -1.38 -24.30 -9.79
C LEU A 239 -2.78 -24.94 -9.94
N ALA A 240 -3.10 -25.47 -11.12
CA ALA A 240 -4.33 -26.23 -11.34
C ALA A 240 -4.40 -27.49 -10.46
N MET A 241 -3.31 -28.26 -10.36
CA MET A 241 -3.25 -29.44 -9.48
C MET A 241 -3.37 -29.06 -7.99
N TRP A 242 -2.77 -27.94 -7.58
CA TRP A 242 -2.94 -27.42 -6.23
C TRP A 242 -4.42 -27.07 -5.95
N TYR A 243 -5.11 -26.43 -6.88
CA TYR A 243 -6.54 -26.14 -6.71
C TYR A 243 -7.38 -27.41 -6.66
N VAL A 244 -7.15 -28.39 -7.54
CA VAL A 244 -7.88 -29.67 -7.54
C VAL A 244 -7.69 -30.43 -6.22
N SER A 245 -6.48 -30.41 -5.64
CA SER A 245 -6.18 -31.12 -4.39
C SER A 245 -6.65 -30.41 -3.13
N THR A 246 -6.71 -29.08 -3.11
CA THR A 246 -7.03 -28.28 -1.91
C THR A 246 -8.35 -27.53 -1.98
N GLY A 247 -8.98 -27.44 -3.15
CA GLY A 247 -10.10 -26.54 -3.42
C GLY A 247 -9.74 -25.04 -3.36
N GLY A 248 -8.44 -24.71 -3.36
CA GLY A 248 -7.96 -23.34 -3.13
C GLY A 248 -8.15 -22.86 -1.69
N THR A 249 -8.18 -23.80 -0.75
CA THR A 249 -8.25 -23.54 0.69
C THR A 249 -6.86 -23.60 1.34
N ASN A 250 -6.76 -23.36 2.65
CA ASN A 250 -5.51 -23.42 3.43
C ASN A 250 -4.43 -22.37 3.10
N VAL A 251 -4.80 -21.28 2.42
CA VAL A 251 -3.92 -20.12 2.21
C VAL A 251 -4.49 -18.87 2.88
N PRO A 252 -3.64 -18.00 3.47
CA PRO A 252 -4.10 -16.77 4.09
C PRO A 252 -4.69 -15.82 3.05
N LEU A 253 -5.82 -15.20 3.39
CA LEU A 253 -6.37 -14.10 2.60
C LEU A 253 -5.67 -12.79 3.00
N LEU A 254 -5.14 -12.07 2.01
CA LEU A 254 -4.43 -10.80 2.26
C LEU A 254 -5.37 -9.60 2.37
N SER A 255 -6.56 -9.67 1.78
CA SER A 255 -7.68 -8.77 2.04
C SER A 255 -8.46 -9.29 3.26
N SER A 256 -8.87 -8.45 4.21
CA SER A 256 -9.73 -8.95 5.30
C SER A 256 -11.15 -9.20 4.79
N LEU A 257 -11.71 -10.36 5.11
CA LEU A 257 -13.15 -10.61 5.03
C LEU A 257 -13.83 -9.91 6.22
N GLY A 258 -13.94 -8.58 6.14
CA GLY A 258 -14.69 -7.74 7.07
C GLY A 258 -16.19 -7.71 6.73
N ARG A 259 -16.97 -8.47 7.50
CA ARG A 259 -18.44 -8.49 7.64
C ARG A 259 -19.22 -7.25 7.13
N GLY A 260 -20.27 -7.53 6.35
CA GLY A 260 -21.61 -6.96 6.59
C GLY A 260 -22.07 -5.79 5.72
N LEU A 261 -23.01 -6.10 4.83
CA LEU A 261 -24.21 -5.33 4.48
C LEU A 261 -24.25 -3.88 5.01
N GLY A 262 -23.84 -2.95 4.16
CA GLY A 262 -23.99 -1.52 4.38
C GLY A 262 -23.89 -0.80 3.03
N ALA A 263 -25.01 -0.74 2.31
CA ALA A 263 -25.15 0.14 1.16
C ALA A 263 -24.83 1.58 1.60
N GLY A 264 -23.77 2.18 1.04
CA GLY A 264 -23.47 3.59 1.28
C GLY A 264 -22.02 3.95 1.65
N GLY A 265 -21.01 3.26 1.11
CA GLY A 265 -19.61 3.68 1.19
C GLY A 265 -19.01 3.75 -0.20
N GLY A 266 -19.02 4.92 -0.84
CA GLY A 266 -18.54 5.08 -2.20
C GLY A 266 -17.05 4.84 -2.33
N ALA A 267 -16.66 3.75 -3.00
CA ALA A 267 -15.30 3.53 -3.48
C ALA A 267 -15.04 4.46 -4.67
N GLY A 268 -14.72 5.71 -4.37
CA GLY A 268 -14.09 6.63 -5.29
C GLY A 268 -12.78 7.07 -4.67
N ASP A 269 -11.69 6.45 -5.10
CA ASP A 269 -10.31 6.93 -4.91
C ASP A 269 -10.09 7.57 -3.52
N GLU A 270 -10.12 6.75 -2.47
CA GLU A 270 -9.54 7.17 -1.20
C GLU A 270 -8.04 7.27 -1.45
N SER A 271 -7.50 8.49 -1.38
CA SER A 271 -6.08 8.78 -1.57
C SER A 271 -5.26 8.25 -0.39
N ASN A 272 -5.27 6.93 -0.21
CA ASN A 272 -4.36 6.29 0.71
C ASN A 272 -2.93 6.53 0.19
N ARG A 273 -2.15 7.34 0.90
CA ARG A 273 -0.77 7.70 0.54
C ARG A 273 0.26 6.70 1.08
N GLY A 274 -0.20 5.54 1.57
CA GLY A 274 0.66 4.49 2.10
C GLY A 274 1.25 4.84 3.46
N ARG A 275 2.43 4.28 3.75
CA ARG A 275 3.09 4.49 5.04
C ARG A 275 3.84 5.83 5.04
N LYS A 276 3.59 6.68 6.04
CA LYS A 276 4.22 8.00 6.16
C LYS A 276 4.65 8.30 7.60
N TYR A 277 5.76 9.02 7.73
CA TYR A 277 6.14 9.71 8.96
C TYR A 277 5.30 10.98 9.13
N PHE A 278 5.14 11.43 10.37
CA PHE A 278 4.44 12.66 10.71
C PHE A 278 5.08 13.90 10.04
N SER A 279 6.40 13.93 9.90
CA SER A 279 7.11 14.99 9.17
C SER A 279 6.81 14.98 7.66
N GLU A 280 6.64 13.80 7.06
CA GLU A 280 6.25 13.64 5.65
C GLU A 280 4.81 14.11 5.42
N ILE A 281 3.89 13.80 6.34
CA ILE A 281 2.50 14.30 6.28
C ILE A 281 2.46 15.82 6.19
N LEU A 282 3.29 16.51 7.00
CA LEU A 282 3.35 17.97 7.02
C LEU A 282 4.03 18.55 5.77
N SER A 283 5.19 18.02 5.40
CA SER A 283 6.00 18.52 4.28
C SER A 283 5.40 18.24 2.89
N GLU A 284 4.69 17.12 2.73
CA GLU A 284 3.99 16.79 1.48
C GLU A 284 2.60 17.44 1.40
N GLY A 285 2.15 18.15 2.45
CA GLY A 285 0.84 18.79 2.48
C GLY A 285 -0.33 17.80 2.47
N ILE A 286 -0.16 16.61 3.05
CA ILE A 286 -1.19 15.56 3.08
C ILE A 286 -2.38 16.04 3.92
N GLY A 287 -3.59 15.88 3.40
CA GLY A 287 -4.84 16.28 4.04
C GLY A 287 -5.29 17.71 3.77
N ARG A 288 -4.51 18.50 3.01
CA ARG A 288 -4.87 19.88 2.58
C ARG A 288 -5.75 19.94 1.33
N GLY A 289 -6.09 18.77 0.77
CA GLY A 289 -7.02 18.68 -0.36
C GLY A 289 -8.48 18.85 0.05
N ALA A 290 -9.37 19.00 -0.94
CA ALA A 290 -10.81 19.06 -0.70
C ALA A 290 -11.38 17.76 -0.05
N LYS A 291 -10.69 16.63 -0.25
CA LYS A 291 -11.00 15.33 0.36
C LYS A 291 -9.96 14.99 1.43
N PRO A 292 -10.33 14.26 2.49
CA PRO A 292 -9.37 13.75 3.45
C PRO A 292 -8.42 12.76 2.78
N ASP A 293 -7.16 12.77 3.20
CA ASP A 293 -6.17 11.75 2.85
C ASP A 293 -6.07 10.70 3.97
N TYR A 294 -5.62 9.50 3.60
CA TYR A 294 -5.42 8.41 4.54
C TYR A 294 -3.95 7.96 4.48
N VAL A 295 -3.35 7.72 5.66
CA VAL A 295 -1.94 7.30 5.77
C VAL A 295 -1.80 6.28 6.88
N ASP A 296 -0.85 5.36 6.73
CA ASP A 296 -0.48 4.42 7.78
C ASP A 296 0.80 4.92 8.47
N THR A 297 0.78 5.09 9.79
CA THR A 297 1.94 5.61 10.55
C THR A 297 2.28 4.67 11.70
N ARG A 298 3.54 4.24 11.76
CA ARG A 298 4.08 3.56 12.94
C ARG A 298 4.47 4.60 13.96
N CYS A 299 3.94 4.45 15.15
CA CYS A 299 4.11 5.45 16.18
C CYS A 299 3.92 4.86 17.58
N VAL A 300 4.31 5.63 18.57
CA VAL A 300 4.26 5.30 19.99
C VAL A 300 3.44 6.38 20.69
N PRO A 301 2.28 6.05 21.28
CA PRO A 301 1.55 6.98 22.14
C PRO A 301 2.43 7.30 23.35
N ILE A 302 2.74 8.56 23.56
CA ILE A 302 3.62 9.02 24.64
C ILE A 302 2.84 9.74 25.75
N TYR A 303 1.67 10.28 25.42
CA TYR A 303 0.81 10.94 26.39
C TYR A 303 -0.66 10.81 25.99
N MET A 304 -1.54 10.74 26.99
CA MET A 304 -2.99 10.77 26.81
C MET A 304 -3.56 11.88 27.68
N LYS A 305 -4.40 12.73 27.08
CA LYS A 305 -5.08 13.80 27.81
C LYS A 305 -6.05 13.17 28.83
N GLN A 306 -6.04 13.69 30.06
CA GLN A 306 -6.83 13.13 31.18
C GLN A 306 -8.27 13.67 31.25
N ASP A 307 -8.57 14.73 30.52
CA ASP A 307 -9.90 15.32 30.45
C ASP A 307 -10.64 14.87 29.18
N SER A 308 -11.96 14.72 29.28
CA SER A 308 -12.87 14.50 28.15
C SER A 308 -12.69 13.19 27.37
N HIS A 309 -12.50 12.04 28.04
CA HIS A 309 -12.33 10.73 27.38
C HIS A 309 -13.53 10.28 26.51
N TRP A 310 -14.74 10.75 26.82
CA TRP A 310 -15.97 10.42 26.11
C TRP A 310 -16.95 11.60 26.10
N TYR A 311 -17.98 11.49 25.28
CA TYR A 311 -19.14 12.38 25.28
C TYR A 311 -20.44 11.57 25.31
N ASP A 312 -21.50 12.19 25.83
CA ASP A 312 -22.85 11.64 25.79
C ASP A 312 -23.43 11.78 24.39
N ALA A 313 -23.80 10.65 23.80
CA ALA A 313 -24.26 10.54 22.43
C ALA A 313 -25.66 9.92 22.34
N CYS A 314 -26.40 10.30 21.30
CA CYS A 314 -27.69 9.71 20.98
C CYS A 314 -27.48 8.25 20.50
N PRO A 315 -28.17 7.26 21.08
CA PRO A 315 -27.99 5.85 20.72
C PRO A 315 -28.43 5.53 19.28
N THR A 316 -29.32 6.34 18.70
CA THR A 316 -29.84 6.13 17.34
C THR A 316 -28.95 6.76 16.26
N CYS A 317 -28.43 7.97 16.49
CA CYS A 317 -27.74 8.73 15.45
C CYS A 317 -26.28 9.11 15.77
N ASN A 318 -25.78 8.72 16.96
CA ASN A 318 -24.42 8.95 17.45
C ASN A 318 -23.98 10.42 17.60
N LYS A 319 -24.86 11.39 17.34
CA LYS A 319 -24.54 12.81 17.61
C LYS A 319 -24.55 13.09 19.11
N LYS A 320 -23.70 14.03 19.52
CA LYS A 320 -23.67 14.55 20.89
C LYS A 320 -25.04 15.07 21.29
N VAL A 321 -25.47 14.76 22.50
CA VAL A 321 -26.73 15.26 23.08
C VAL A 321 -26.47 16.42 24.02
N THR A 322 -27.49 17.24 24.23
CA THR A 322 -27.47 18.36 25.18
C THR A 322 -28.28 18.00 26.41
N ALA A 323 -27.75 18.33 27.59
CA ALA A 323 -28.50 18.21 28.83
C ALA A 323 -29.50 19.38 28.94
N GLU A 324 -30.75 19.05 29.25
CA GLU A 324 -31.86 19.97 29.45
C GLU A 324 -32.54 19.68 30.80
N GLY A 325 -33.19 20.69 31.39
CA GLY A 325 -33.80 20.61 32.72
C GLY A 325 -32.99 21.35 33.79
N THR A 326 -33.66 21.78 34.86
CA THR A 326 -33.07 22.57 35.95
C THR A 326 -31.94 21.85 36.71
N GLN A 327 -31.83 20.54 36.56
CA GLN A 327 -30.76 19.71 37.13
C GLN A 327 -29.92 18.97 36.06
N GLY A 328 -30.16 19.21 34.76
CA GLY A 328 -29.48 18.48 33.68
C GLY A 328 -29.85 16.99 33.62
N ASP A 329 -31.07 16.66 34.01
CA ASP A 329 -31.58 15.30 34.19
C ASP A 329 -32.14 14.66 32.91
N ARG A 330 -32.38 15.46 31.86
CA ARG A 330 -32.90 14.99 30.58
C ARG A 330 -31.91 15.31 29.46
N PHE A 331 -31.79 14.41 28.49
CA PHE A 331 -30.90 14.61 27.34
C PHE A 331 -31.71 14.67 26.07
N ARG A 332 -31.51 15.74 25.28
CA ARG A 332 -32.15 15.92 23.98
C ARG A 332 -31.15 15.75 22.85
N CYS A 333 -31.56 15.02 21.83
CA CYS A 333 -30.84 14.94 20.57
C CYS A 333 -31.45 15.91 19.56
N GLU A 334 -30.74 16.98 19.19
CA GLU A 334 -31.22 17.97 18.22
C GLU A 334 -31.47 17.36 16.81
N LYS A 335 -30.71 16.33 16.44
CA LYS A 335 -30.85 15.70 15.11
C LYS A 335 -32.07 14.79 15.01
N CYS A 336 -32.39 14.07 16.08
CA CYS A 336 -33.56 13.20 16.13
C CYS A 336 -34.79 13.93 16.67
N ASP A 337 -34.60 15.16 17.14
CA ASP A 337 -35.55 15.96 17.89
C ASP A 337 -36.29 15.16 18.98
N ALA A 338 -35.54 14.40 19.76
CA ALA A 338 -36.09 13.45 20.72
C ALA A 338 -35.32 13.48 22.05
N LEU A 339 -36.04 13.24 23.14
CA LEU A 339 -35.45 12.90 24.44
C LEU A 339 -34.90 11.48 24.36
N VAL A 340 -33.66 11.30 24.78
CA VAL A 340 -32.95 10.02 24.68
C VAL A 340 -32.17 9.73 25.95
N THR A 341 -32.00 8.45 26.27
CA THR A 341 -31.00 8.02 27.24
C THR A 341 -29.64 7.96 26.53
N PRO A 342 -28.66 8.79 26.91
CA PRO A 342 -27.38 8.84 26.20
C PRO A 342 -26.54 7.58 26.41
N THR A 343 -25.74 7.27 25.41
CA THR A 343 -24.65 6.29 25.50
C THR A 343 -23.31 7.01 25.36
N GLN A 344 -22.28 6.56 26.09
CA GLN A 344 -20.96 7.16 26.01
C GLN A 344 -20.24 6.72 24.74
N ARG A 345 -19.59 7.67 24.06
CA ARG A 345 -18.72 7.40 22.91
C ARG A 345 -17.36 8.05 23.11
N TYR A 346 -16.28 7.37 22.74
CA TYR A 346 -14.93 7.91 22.95
C TYR A 346 -14.66 9.17 22.13
N LEU A 347 -13.90 10.07 22.76
CA LEU A 347 -13.29 11.26 22.16
C LEU A 347 -11.95 11.52 22.86
N ILE A 348 -10.95 10.68 22.58
CA ILE A 348 -9.69 10.73 23.32
C ILE A 348 -8.69 11.56 22.52
N SER A 349 -7.95 12.44 23.20
CA SER A 349 -6.80 13.13 22.60
C SER A 349 -5.51 12.50 23.11
N ILE A 350 -4.70 11.98 22.19
CA ILE A 350 -3.40 11.39 22.50
C ILE A 350 -2.29 12.17 21.79
N HIS A 351 -1.13 12.22 22.43
CA HIS A 351 0.10 12.70 21.83
C HIS A 351 0.97 11.51 21.48
N VAL A 352 1.47 11.49 20.25
CA VAL A 352 2.07 10.30 19.67
C VAL A 352 3.36 10.69 18.97
N SER A 353 4.42 9.94 19.21
CA SER A 353 5.72 10.13 18.57
C SER A 353 5.94 9.04 17.52
N ASP A 354 6.42 9.42 16.35
CA ASP A 354 7.13 8.48 15.47
C ASP A 354 8.65 8.62 15.70
N ASN A 355 9.45 8.15 14.75
CA ASN A 355 10.92 8.21 14.85
C ASN A 355 11.50 9.61 14.61
N VAL A 356 10.71 10.56 14.09
CA VAL A 356 11.18 11.84 13.55
C VAL A 356 10.52 13.04 14.25
N SER A 357 9.24 12.91 14.61
CA SER A 357 8.42 13.99 15.13
C SER A 357 7.25 13.45 15.98
N GLN A 358 6.49 14.37 16.56
CA GLN A 358 5.36 14.05 17.43
C GLN A 358 4.14 14.87 17.02
N MET A 359 2.96 14.28 17.14
CA MET A 359 1.69 14.94 16.81
C MET A 359 0.56 14.55 17.75
N TRP A 360 -0.41 15.44 17.84
CA TRP A 360 -1.67 15.20 18.53
C TRP A 360 -2.66 14.52 17.59
N LEU A 361 -3.25 13.42 18.07
CA LEU A 361 -4.25 12.65 17.35
C LEU A 361 -5.54 12.55 18.16
N THR A 362 -6.68 12.50 17.47
CA THR A 362 -7.97 12.19 18.08
C THR A 362 -8.34 10.73 17.83
N LEU A 363 -8.77 10.03 18.87
CA LEU A 363 -9.39 8.71 18.80
C LEU A 363 -10.90 8.85 19.00
N PHE A 364 -11.69 8.53 17.97
CA PHE A 364 -13.14 8.38 18.12
C PHE A 364 -13.49 6.97 18.57
N ASN A 365 -14.78 6.70 18.76
CA ASN A 365 -15.31 5.50 19.39
C ASN A 365 -14.66 4.18 18.95
N GLU A 366 -14.50 3.96 17.64
CA GLU A 366 -13.95 2.72 17.09
C GLU A 366 -12.48 2.55 17.48
N ALA A 367 -11.64 3.55 17.18
CA ALA A 367 -10.23 3.56 17.57
C ALA A 367 -10.03 3.58 19.09
N GLY A 368 -10.90 4.25 19.85
CA GLY A 368 -10.87 4.25 21.32
C GLY A 368 -11.16 2.86 21.90
N THR A 369 -12.09 2.13 21.28
CA THR A 369 -12.40 0.74 21.67
C THR A 369 -11.22 -0.18 21.37
N GLU A 370 -10.56 -0.02 20.22
CA GLU A 370 -9.33 -0.76 19.90
C GLU A 370 -8.18 -0.41 20.85
N PHE A 371 -8.02 0.87 21.20
CA PHE A 371 -6.96 1.35 22.09
C PHE A 371 -7.12 0.83 23.53
N PHE A 372 -8.34 0.87 24.08
CA PHE A 372 -8.58 0.41 25.45
C PHE A 372 -8.91 -1.08 25.56
N GLY A 373 -9.46 -1.68 24.51
CA GLY A 373 -9.96 -3.06 24.49
C GLY A 373 -11.34 -3.22 25.13
N MET A 374 -12.08 -2.13 25.32
CA MET A 374 -13.43 -2.12 25.90
C MET A 374 -14.24 -0.92 25.40
N SER A 375 -15.55 -0.97 25.51
CA SER A 375 -16.44 0.11 25.11
C SER A 375 -16.39 1.31 26.08
N ALA A 376 -16.74 2.50 25.61
CA ALA A 376 -16.75 3.70 26.45
C ALA A 376 -17.69 3.63 27.66
N PRO A 377 -18.90 3.02 27.57
CA PRO A 377 -19.75 2.80 28.73
C PRO A 377 -19.11 1.88 29.78
N GLU A 378 -18.42 0.81 29.35
CA GLU A 378 -17.69 -0.07 30.25
C GLU A 378 -16.55 0.67 30.95
N LEU A 379 -15.76 1.45 30.20
CA LEU A 379 -14.66 2.24 30.77
C LEU A 379 -15.17 3.22 31.82
N LYS A 380 -16.27 3.93 31.54
CA LYS A 380 -16.91 4.85 32.50
C LYS A 380 -17.34 4.11 33.77
N ALA A 381 -18.01 2.95 33.64
CA ALA A 381 -18.43 2.16 34.80
C ALA A 381 -17.26 1.66 35.67
N PHE A 382 -16.09 1.39 35.07
CA PHE A 382 -14.87 1.09 35.83
C PHE A 382 -14.26 2.34 36.47
N ALA A 383 -14.25 3.46 35.76
CA ALA A 383 -13.74 4.73 36.27
C ALA A 383 -14.55 5.27 37.46
N ASP A 384 -15.87 5.09 37.44
CA ASP A 384 -16.77 5.47 38.55
C ASP A 384 -16.49 4.64 39.82
N LYS A 385 -15.94 3.42 39.67
CA LYS A 385 -15.56 2.53 40.79
C LYS A 385 -14.15 2.76 41.30
N ASP A 386 -13.18 2.98 40.39
CA ASP A 386 -11.79 3.29 40.71
C ASP A 386 -11.33 4.51 39.91
N PRO A 387 -11.23 5.70 40.53
CA PRO A 387 -10.76 6.92 39.85
C PRO A 387 -9.36 6.80 39.24
N MET A 388 -8.52 5.86 39.70
CA MET A 388 -7.19 5.60 39.12
C MET A 388 -7.22 4.61 37.96
N PHE A 389 -8.36 3.98 37.65
CA PHE A 389 -8.45 2.93 36.63
C PHE A 389 -7.96 3.40 35.27
N ILE A 390 -8.43 4.58 34.83
CA ILE A 390 -8.04 5.15 33.54
C ILE A 390 -6.54 5.43 33.49
N ALA A 391 -5.96 5.99 34.56
CA ALA A 391 -4.54 6.28 34.62
C ALA A 391 -3.69 5.00 34.53
N LYS A 392 -4.06 3.95 35.28
CA LYS A 392 -3.40 2.63 35.22
C LYS A 392 -3.52 2.00 33.82
N LEU A 393 -4.70 2.05 33.23
CA LEU A 393 -4.95 1.50 31.89
C LEU A 393 -4.16 2.28 30.82
N ALA A 394 -4.16 3.61 30.88
CA ALA A 394 -3.40 4.46 29.99
C ALA A 394 -1.90 4.21 30.10
N GLN A 395 -1.36 4.08 31.33
CA GLN A 395 0.05 3.74 31.55
C GLN A 395 0.43 2.40 30.91
N ASN A 396 -0.49 1.43 30.89
CA ASN A 396 -0.27 0.15 30.22
C ASN A 396 -0.33 0.24 28.68
N ARG A 397 -0.96 1.27 28.11
CA ARG A 397 -1.10 1.46 26.65
C ARG A 397 -0.07 2.43 26.07
N ILE A 398 0.34 3.43 26.85
CA ILE A 398 1.39 4.40 26.50
C ILE A 398 2.74 3.67 26.40
N ASN A 399 3.66 4.24 25.62
CA ASN A 399 5.01 3.71 25.34
C ASN A 399 5.03 2.35 24.64
N ARG A 400 3.92 1.96 23.99
CA ARG A 400 3.85 0.77 23.15
C ARG A 400 3.81 1.15 21.67
N PRO A 401 4.68 0.57 20.82
CA PRO A 401 4.58 0.76 19.38
C PRO A 401 3.26 0.21 18.86
N ILE A 402 2.59 1.00 18.03
CA ILE A 402 1.39 0.62 17.30
C ILE A 402 1.42 1.15 15.87
N LEU A 403 0.70 0.49 14.98
CA LEU A 403 0.46 0.96 13.63
C LEU A 403 -0.93 1.61 13.59
N MET A 404 -0.99 2.89 13.27
CA MET A 404 -2.25 3.61 13.14
C MET A 404 -2.56 3.91 11.68
N ARG A 405 -3.80 3.67 11.27
CA ARG A 405 -4.36 4.27 10.06
C ARG A 405 -4.95 5.61 10.43
N LEU A 406 -4.40 6.68 9.86
CA LEU A 406 -4.76 8.05 10.13
C LEU A 406 -5.58 8.62 8.98
N ARG A 407 -6.64 9.33 9.32
CA ARG A 407 -7.36 10.23 8.44
C ARG A 407 -6.85 11.64 8.69
N VAL A 408 -6.32 12.28 7.66
CA VAL A 408 -5.74 13.61 7.70
C VAL A 408 -6.64 14.55 6.91
N LYS A 409 -7.12 15.62 7.55
CA LYS A 409 -7.94 16.64 6.89
C LYS A 409 -7.71 18.01 7.50
N GLU A 410 -7.46 18.99 6.65
CA GLU A 410 -7.46 20.40 7.01
C GLU A 410 -8.90 20.84 7.27
N GLU A 411 -9.17 21.34 8.47
CA GLU A 411 -10.45 21.90 8.85
C GLU A 411 -10.28 23.39 9.12
N SER A 412 -11.04 24.21 8.41
CA SER A 412 -11.17 25.65 8.70
C SER A 412 -12.00 25.81 9.96
N VAL A 413 -11.45 26.48 10.98
CA VAL A 413 -12.20 26.76 12.20
C VAL A 413 -13.23 27.86 11.90
N PRO A 414 -14.55 27.61 12.07
CA PRO A 414 -15.54 28.67 11.95
C PRO A 414 -15.30 29.68 13.09
N ASN A 415 -15.00 30.93 12.75
CA ASN A 415 -14.70 32.07 13.65
C ASN A 415 -13.26 32.16 14.19
N ALA A 416 -12.23 31.88 13.38
CA ALA A 416 -10.86 32.30 13.73
C ALA A 416 -10.79 33.84 13.85
N LEU A 417 -10.19 34.34 14.93
CA LEU A 417 -9.93 35.78 15.11
C LEU A 417 -8.94 36.27 14.04
N PRO A 418 -9.01 37.55 13.61
CA PRO A 418 -8.06 38.09 12.63
C PRO A 418 -6.62 37.99 13.18
N GLY A 419 -5.81 37.10 12.62
CA GLY A 419 -4.42 36.86 13.03
C GLY A 419 -4.10 35.46 13.57
N GLU A 420 -5.11 34.61 13.81
CA GLU A 420 -4.89 33.17 14.07
C GLU A 420 -4.92 32.38 12.76
N GLU A 421 -4.00 31.43 12.59
CA GLU A 421 -4.03 30.49 11.47
C GLU A 421 -5.37 29.75 11.47
N SER A 422 -6.26 30.12 10.54
CA SER A 422 -7.62 29.60 10.35
C SER A 422 -7.66 28.08 10.15
N ASP A 423 -6.56 27.52 9.65
CA ASP A 423 -6.52 26.18 9.08
C ASP A 423 -5.62 25.30 9.94
N ARG A 424 -6.25 24.38 10.67
CA ARG A 424 -5.54 23.38 11.48
C ARG A 424 -5.70 22.01 10.86
N LEU A 425 -4.58 21.33 10.66
CA LEU A 425 -4.58 19.95 10.22
C LEU A 425 -5.15 19.07 11.33
N ARG A 426 -6.31 18.46 11.09
CA ARG A 426 -6.95 17.53 12.02
C ARG A 426 -6.59 16.11 11.62
N ILE A 427 -6.00 15.39 12.58
CA ILE A 427 -5.55 14.02 12.39
C ILE A 427 -6.30 13.10 13.34
N THR A 428 -6.93 12.09 12.76
CA THR A 428 -7.80 11.18 13.48
C THR A 428 -7.34 9.75 13.23
N ALA A 429 -7.18 8.95 14.27
CA ALA A 429 -6.95 7.53 14.09
C ALA A 429 -8.28 6.85 13.72
N VAL A 430 -8.27 6.12 12.61
CA VAL A 430 -9.41 5.33 12.11
C VAL A 430 -9.29 3.89 12.57
N ARG A 431 -8.05 3.37 12.65
CA ARG A 431 -7.75 2.00 13.06
C ARG A 431 -6.41 1.96 13.78
N ILE A 432 -6.32 1.13 14.80
CA ILE A 432 -5.11 0.86 15.57
C ILE A 432 -4.81 -0.64 15.49
N THR A 433 -3.59 -0.97 15.11
CA THR A 433 -3.08 -2.34 15.12
C THR A 433 -1.90 -2.43 16.07
N GLU A 434 -2.04 -3.25 17.12
CA GLU A 434 -0.95 -3.54 18.04
C GLU A 434 0.08 -4.47 17.39
N PHE A 435 1.37 -4.18 17.54
CA PHE A 435 2.44 -5.09 17.09
C PHE A 435 2.51 -6.37 17.95
N MET A 436 2.06 -6.32 19.20
CA MET A 436 1.94 -7.46 20.11
C MET A 436 0.67 -7.34 20.95
N PRO A 437 -0.41 -8.07 20.60
CA PRO A 437 -1.61 -8.07 21.40
C PRO A 437 -1.38 -8.80 22.74
N ILE A 438 -1.77 -8.17 23.84
CA ILE A 438 -1.55 -8.72 25.20
C ILE A 438 -2.45 -9.93 25.47
N ALA A 439 -3.66 -9.97 24.87
CA ALA A 439 -4.67 -10.98 25.15
C ALA A 439 -5.06 -11.79 23.90
N GLY A 440 -5.26 -13.11 24.08
CA GLY A 440 -5.90 -13.99 23.09
C GLY A 440 -5.02 -14.50 21.94
N VAL A 441 -3.70 -14.27 21.98
CA VAL A 441 -2.77 -14.66 20.91
C VAL A 441 -1.94 -15.86 21.34
N SER A 442 -1.89 -16.92 20.52
CA SER A 442 -1.09 -18.11 20.81
C SER A 442 0.42 -17.78 20.85
N GLU A 443 1.18 -18.57 21.61
CA GLU A 443 2.64 -18.41 21.72
C GLU A 443 3.35 -18.40 20.35
N ASP A 444 2.89 -19.18 19.38
CA ASP A 444 3.46 -19.21 18.03
C ASP A 444 3.30 -17.87 17.30
N VAL A 445 2.17 -17.19 17.49
CA VAL A 445 1.94 -15.87 16.89
C VAL A 445 2.76 -14.81 17.61
N ARG A 446 2.88 -14.88 18.94
CA ARG A 446 3.78 -14.00 19.71
C ARG A 446 5.23 -14.14 19.28
N ARG A 447 5.70 -15.38 19.08
CA ARG A 447 7.07 -15.69 18.64
C ARG A 447 7.35 -15.15 17.25
N ARG A 448 6.38 -15.26 16.33
CA ARG A 448 6.47 -14.69 14.98
C ARG A 448 6.51 -13.17 14.98
N LEU A 449 5.66 -12.53 15.79
CA LEU A 449 5.64 -11.07 15.95
C LEU A 449 6.95 -10.55 16.57
N ALA A 450 7.49 -11.27 17.56
CA ALA A 450 8.78 -10.96 18.17
C ALA A 450 9.96 -11.07 17.17
N LEU A 451 9.95 -12.09 16.32
CA LEU A 451 10.95 -12.24 15.25
C LEU A 451 10.87 -11.10 14.22
N ASN A 452 9.66 -10.71 13.81
CA ASN A 452 9.46 -9.57 12.92
C ASN A 452 9.95 -8.26 13.56
N LEU A 453 9.60 -8.02 14.84
CA LEU A 453 10.05 -6.83 15.56
C LEU A 453 11.59 -6.79 15.67
N ARG A 454 12.23 -7.93 15.93
CA ARG A 454 13.70 -8.04 15.98
C ARG A 454 14.33 -7.68 14.63
N ALA A 455 13.83 -8.25 13.53
CA ALA A 455 14.32 -7.94 12.19
C ALA A 455 14.17 -6.45 11.85
N GLU A 456 13.03 -5.85 12.22
CA GLU A 456 12.81 -4.41 12.03
C GLU A 456 13.73 -3.54 12.89
N CYS A 457 14.00 -3.93 14.14
CA CYS A 457 14.97 -3.24 15.00
C CYS A 457 16.38 -3.33 14.43
N ASP A 458 16.79 -4.50 13.91
CA ASP A 458 18.10 -4.69 13.30
C ASP A 458 18.25 -3.81 12.05
N ASP A 459 17.20 -3.66 11.25
CA ASP A 459 17.21 -2.76 10.09
C ASP A 459 17.22 -1.28 10.48
N LEU A 460 16.54 -0.89 11.56
CA LEU A 460 16.62 0.47 12.13
C LEU A 460 18.04 0.78 12.61
N ILE A 461 18.68 -0.16 13.33
CA ILE A 461 20.06 -0.02 13.80
C ILE A 461 21.00 0.14 12.61
N LYS A 462 20.87 -0.69 11.56
CA LYS A 462 21.66 -0.52 10.33
C LYS A 462 21.48 0.85 9.68
N CYS A 463 20.24 1.37 9.66
CA CYS A 463 19.97 2.70 9.11
C CYS A 463 20.65 3.80 9.95
N ILE A 464 20.62 3.68 11.28
CA ILE A 464 21.30 4.63 12.18
C ILE A 464 22.82 4.53 12.00
N SER A 465 23.37 3.32 11.96
CA SER A 465 24.81 3.08 11.75
C SER A 465 25.31 3.48 10.36
N ALA A 466 24.43 3.59 9.36
CA ALA A 466 24.78 4.13 8.05
C ALA A 466 24.75 5.67 8.00
N TYR A 467 24.19 6.31 9.04
CA TYR A 467 24.04 7.76 9.16
C TYR A 467 25.11 8.40 10.06
N VAL A 468 25.73 7.60 10.94
CA VAL A 468 26.94 7.93 11.72
C VAL A 468 28.16 7.49 10.94
#